data_AF-A0A2J6PZE6-F1
#
_entry.id   AF-A0A2J6PZE6-F1
#
_cell.length_a   1.000
_cell.length_b   1.000
_cell.length_c   1.000
_cell.angle_alpha   90.00
_cell.angle_beta   90.00
_cell.angle_gamma   90.00
#
_symmetry.space_group_name_H-M   'P 1'
#
loop_
_entity.id
_entity.type
_entity.pdbx_description
1 polymer ?
#
loop_
_entity_poly.entity_id
_entity_poly.type
_entity_poly.pdbx_seq_one_letter_code
_entity_poly.pdbx_strand_id
1 'polypeptide(L)'
;MSFGYAIGDFVVLTQLAWDVVQNSRKACGAHDELTSEATSLHIVLRRLEIEVSKPNSILARSDDGTDRKEELAQLSEDCRRVLRTLDKILKKYNALSEEKRSVTKLWKKVQFGNGEMLDLAELRIKIATSTSALTLFLNLLSIGSQGKVESYMESQGGALKEMRRSLNWITASMQAKAPRAGEGSILTTYAGDDKAIWKDFRRELIREGFSSELLERHMETIKGYVMELGSR
;
A
#
# COMPACT_ATOMS: atom_id res chain seq x y z
N MET A 1 1.76 -17.48 -20.84
CA MET A 1 1.42 -16.25 -20.10
C MET A 1 2.72 -15.69 -19.53
N SER A 2 3.19 -14.57 -20.08
CA SER A 2 4.42 -13.92 -19.61
C SER A 2 4.17 -13.35 -18.22
N PHE A 3 5.03 -13.67 -17.27
CA PHE A 3 5.12 -12.98 -15.98
C PHE A 3 5.08 -11.47 -16.20
N GLY A 4 4.07 -10.79 -15.65
CA GLY A 4 3.84 -9.35 -15.87
C GLY A 4 4.65 -8.42 -14.97
N TYR A 5 5.48 -8.96 -14.06
CA TYR A 5 6.32 -8.18 -13.16
C TYR A 5 7.59 -8.97 -12.85
N ALA A 6 8.73 -8.56 -13.41
CA ALA A 6 10.01 -9.25 -13.24
C ALA A 6 10.78 -8.70 -12.03
N ILE A 7 11.81 -9.42 -11.57
CA ILE A 7 12.75 -8.90 -10.55
C ILE A 7 13.28 -7.51 -10.95
N GLY A 8 13.55 -7.30 -12.24
CA GLY A 8 14.00 -6.01 -12.79
C GLY A 8 13.00 -4.87 -12.56
N ASP A 9 11.69 -5.14 -12.52
CA ASP A 9 10.68 -4.12 -12.21
C ASP A 9 10.80 -3.59 -10.79
N PHE A 10 11.17 -4.45 -9.83
CA PHE A 10 11.38 -4.07 -8.43
C PHE A 10 12.65 -3.23 -8.26
N VAL A 11 13.71 -3.53 -9.02
CA VAL A 11 14.93 -2.71 -9.03
C VAL A 11 14.60 -1.30 -9.53
N VAL A 12 13.89 -1.19 -10.65
CA VAL A 12 13.48 0.10 -11.22
C VAL A 12 12.55 0.87 -10.28
N LEU A 13 11.60 0.19 -9.64
CA LEU A 13 10.69 0.81 -8.68
C LEU A 13 11.43 1.31 -7.43
N THR A 14 12.37 0.52 -6.91
CA THR A 14 13.18 0.88 -5.74
C THR A 14 14.08 2.08 -6.05
N GLN A 15 14.66 2.14 -7.25
CA GLN A 15 15.43 3.29 -7.72
C GLN A 15 14.57 4.54 -7.85
N LEU A 16 13.36 4.42 -8.43
CA LEU A 16 12.43 5.55 -8.50
C LEU A 16 12.07 6.09 -7.11
N ALA A 17 11.85 5.20 -6.13
CA ALA A 17 11.60 5.60 -4.75
C ALA A 17 12.80 6.34 -4.15
N TRP A 18 14.02 5.89 -4.43
CA TRP A 18 15.24 6.57 -4.00
C TRP A 18 15.35 7.98 -4.61
N ASP A 19 15.08 8.13 -5.91
CA ASP A 19 15.11 9.42 -6.58
C ASP A 19 14.10 10.40 -5.96
N VAL A 20 12.90 9.91 -5.62
CA VAL A 20 11.88 10.68 -4.90
C VAL A 20 12.40 11.11 -3.52
N VAL A 21 13.07 10.24 -2.76
CA VAL A 21 13.69 10.60 -1.47
C VAL A 21 14.73 11.71 -1.64
N GLN A 22 15.59 11.62 -2.66
CA GLN A 22 16.61 12.65 -2.89
C GLN A 22 15.98 13.97 -3.32
N ASN A 23 14.96 13.92 -4.17
CA ASN A 23 14.27 15.10 -4.67
C ASN A 23 13.41 15.75 -3.58
N SER A 24 12.83 14.98 -2.65
CA SER A 24 12.07 15.51 -1.52
C SER A 24 12.99 16.15 -0.48
N ARG A 25 14.16 15.55 -0.21
CA ARG A 25 15.19 16.15 0.66
C ARG A 25 15.63 17.52 0.17
N LYS A 26 15.82 17.67 -1.15
CA LYS A 26 16.18 18.95 -1.78
C LYS A 26 15.05 19.97 -1.74
N ALA A 27 13.80 19.54 -1.94
CA ALA A 27 12.66 20.42 -2.04
C ALA A 27 12.12 20.88 -0.68
N CYS A 28 12.09 19.99 0.31
CA CYS A 28 11.36 20.17 1.58
C CYS A 28 12.28 20.12 2.80
N GLY A 29 13.48 19.55 2.65
CA GLY A 29 14.39 19.25 3.75
C GLY A 29 14.34 17.80 4.21
N ALA A 30 15.36 17.40 4.97
CA ALA A 30 15.55 16.02 5.41
C ALA A 30 14.53 15.55 6.47
N HIS A 31 14.02 16.48 7.27
CA HIS A 31 13.10 16.19 8.37
C HIS A 31 11.63 16.44 8.00
N ASP A 32 11.35 16.81 6.75
CA ASP A 32 9.99 16.99 6.29
C ASP A 32 9.22 15.66 6.26
N GLU A 33 7.92 15.73 6.55
CA GLU A 33 7.06 14.56 6.62
C GLU A 33 7.00 13.79 5.30
N LEU A 34 7.01 14.49 4.14
CA LEU A 34 7.06 13.85 2.83
C LEU A 34 8.35 13.04 2.66
N THR A 35 9.48 13.63 3.05
CA THR A 35 10.79 12.97 2.98
C THR A 35 10.82 11.73 3.88
N SER A 36 10.24 11.82 5.08
CA SER A 36 10.12 10.69 5.99
C SER A 36 9.29 9.56 5.38
N GLU A 37 8.10 9.86 4.83
CA GLU A 37 7.22 8.85 4.20
C GLU A 37 7.86 8.22 2.96
N ALA A 38 8.48 9.02 2.08
CA ALA A 38 9.20 8.51 0.92
C ALA A 38 10.37 7.60 1.32
N THR A 39 11.07 7.94 2.41
CA THR A 39 12.17 7.13 2.94
C THR A 39 11.65 5.79 3.46
N SER A 40 10.55 5.79 4.21
CA SER A 40 9.90 4.55 4.68
C SER A 40 9.50 3.65 3.52
N LEU A 41 8.87 4.21 2.48
CA LEU A 41 8.49 3.46 1.28
C LEU A 41 9.69 2.85 0.58
N HIS A 42 10.77 3.62 0.39
CA HIS A 42 12.01 3.12 -0.21
C HIS A 42 12.61 1.94 0.59
N ILE A 43 12.63 2.03 1.93
CA ILE A 43 13.13 0.94 2.78
C ILE A 43 12.30 -0.33 2.58
N VAL A 44 10.97 -0.22 2.55
CA VAL A 44 10.09 -1.38 2.35
C VAL A 44 10.26 -1.97 0.96
N LEU A 45 10.36 -1.14 -0.09
CA LEU A 45 10.63 -1.60 -1.45
C LEU A 45 11.99 -2.31 -1.56
N ARG A 46 13.02 -1.81 -0.87
CA ARG A 46 14.33 -2.47 -0.84
C ARG A 46 14.28 -3.83 -0.16
N ARG A 47 13.52 -3.96 0.94
CA ARG A 47 13.29 -5.26 1.60
C ARG A 47 12.56 -6.23 0.67
N LEU A 48 11.56 -5.74 -0.05
CA LEU A 48 10.81 -6.54 -1.02
C LEU A 48 11.68 -6.98 -2.20
N GLU A 49 12.50 -6.10 -2.76
CA GLU A 49 13.47 -6.43 -3.82
C GLU A 49 14.38 -7.59 -3.40
N ILE A 50 14.89 -7.56 -2.17
CA ILE A 50 15.72 -8.63 -1.60
C ILE A 50 14.90 -9.93 -1.48
N GLU A 51 13.66 -9.86 -1.00
CA GLU A 51 12.81 -11.04 -0.81
C GLU A 51 12.44 -11.71 -2.14
N VAL A 52 12.01 -10.93 -3.13
CA VAL A 52 11.66 -11.43 -4.47
C VAL A 52 12.88 -12.02 -5.21
N SER A 53 14.08 -11.57 -4.87
CA SER A 53 15.33 -12.08 -5.45
C SER A 53 15.76 -13.44 -4.88
N LYS A 54 15.16 -13.91 -3.78
CA LYS A 54 15.53 -15.20 -3.17
C LYS A 54 14.95 -16.37 -3.98
N PRO A 55 15.77 -17.35 -4.42
CA PRO A 55 15.30 -18.53 -5.16
C PRO A 55 14.28 -19.37 -4.38
N ASN A 56 14.40 -19.38 -3.04
CA ASN A 56 13.52 -20.10 -2.13
C ASN A 56 12.41 -19.22 -1.53
N SER A 57 12.16 -18.02 -2.09
CA SER A 57 11.08 -17.16 -1.60
C SER A 57 9.75 -17.88 -1.69
N ILE A 58 8.84 -17.56 -0.76
CA ILE A 58 7.47 -18.10 -0.75
C ILE A 58 6.72 -17.74 -2.03
N LEU A 59 7.12 -16.66 -2.71
CA LEU A 59 6.62 -16.30 -4.04
C LEU A 59 7.01 -17.31 -5.13
N ALA A 60 8.10 -18.07 -4.97
CA ALA A 60 8.59 -19.02 -5.96
C ALA A 60 7.88 -20.40 -5.92
N ARG A 61 7.04 -20.68 -4.91
CA ARG A 61 6.31 -21.96 -4.78
C ARG A 61 5.10 -22.00 -5.73
N SER A 62 4.88 -23.14 -6.39
CA SER A 62 4.18 -23.21 -7.70
C SER A 62 2.66 -23.08 -7.70
N ASP A 63 1.94 -23.36 -6.59
CA ASP A 63 0.47 -23.31 -6.58
C ASP A 63 -0.09 -21.99 -5.98
N ASP A 64 0.36 -21.57 -4.79
CA ASP A 64 -0.03 -20.27 -4.19
C ASP A 64 0.72 -19.05 -4.75
N GLY A 65 1.82 -19.29 -5.47
CA GLY A 65 2.74 -18.24 -5.89
C GLY A 65 2.15 -17.32 -6.96
N THR A 66 1.28 -17.82 -7.82
CA THR A 66 0.70 -17.05 -8.93
C THR A 66 -0.17 -15.90 -8.42
N ASP A 67 -0.98 -16.17 -7.42
CA ASP A 67 -1.93 -15.20 -6.87
C ASP A 67 -1.24 -14.11 -6.04
N ARG A 68 -0.27 -14.52 -5.23
CA ARG A 68 0.58 -13.57 -4.48
C ARG A 68 1.42 -12.70 -5.41
N LYS A 69 1.88 -13.24 -6.54
CA LYS A 69 2.59 -12.44 -7.57
C LYS A 69 1.69 -11.43 -8.23
N GLU A 70 0.44 -11.79 -8.53
CA GLU A 70 -0.54 -10.87 -9.10
C GLU A 70 -0.87 -9.73 -8.12
N GLU A 71 -1.14 -10.06 -6.85
CA GLU A 71 -1.35 -9.06 -5.79
C GLU A 71 -0.13 -8.14 -5.64
N LEU A 72 1.08 -8.70 -5.66
CA LEU A 72 2.31 -7.92 -5.58
C LEU A 72 2.51 -7.00 -6.79
N ALA A 73 2.21 -7.49 -7.99
CA ALA A 73 2.30 -6.70 -9.21
C ALA A 73 1.35 -5.49 -9.16
N GLN A 74 0.13 -5.71 -8.68
CA GLN A 74 -0.86 -4.64 -8.51
C GLN A 74 -0.39 -3.59 -7.49
N LEU A 75 0.04 -4.02 -6.29
CA LEU A 75 0.57 -3.11 -5.26
C LEU A 75 1.78 -2.32 -5.75
N SER A 76 2.65 -2.96 -6.53
CA SER A 76 3.85 -2.33 -7.07
C SER A 76 3.53 -1.32 -8.17
N GLU A 77 2.53 -1.59 -9.02
CA GLU A 77 2.07 -0.66 -10.03
C GLU A 77 1.37 0.57 -9.41
N ASP A 78 0.56 0.37 -8.36
CA ASP A 78 -0.07 1.48 -7.64
C ASP A 78 0.98 2.38 -6.98
N CYS A 79 1.98 1.77 -6.33
CA CYS A 79 3.14 2.47 -5.79
C CYS A 79 3.90 3.26 -6.87
N ARG A 80 4.16 2.63 -8.03
CA ARG A 80 4.83 3.25 -9.18
C ARG A 80 4.10 4.49 -9.68
N ARG A 81 2.77 4.47 -9.76
CA ARG A 81 1.95 5.62 -10.18
C ARG A 81 2.09 6.80 -9.21
N VAL A 82 2.07 6.51 -7.91
CA VAL A 82 2.25 7.55 -6.86
C VAL A 82 3.65 8.16 -6.95
N LEU A 83 4.69 7.32 -6.98
CA LEU A 83 6.07 7.77 -7.06
C LEU A 83 6.37 8.56 -8.34
N ARG A 84 5.85 8.15 -9.50
CA ARG A 84 6.01 8.90 -10.76
C ARG A 84 5.36 10.27 -10.69
N THR A 85 4.20 10.38 -10.06
CA THR A 85 3.54 11.68 -9.90
C THR A 85 4.37 12.59 -9.01
N LEU A 86 4.87 12.07 -7.89
CA LEU A 86 5.68 12.83 -6.97
C LEU A 86 7.04 13.23 -7.56
N ASP A 87 7.73 12.33 -8.25
CA ASP A 87 8.99 12.62 -8.93
C ASP A 87 8.84 13.75 -9.94
N LYS A 88 7.75 13.77 -10.73
CA LYS A 88 7.45 14.87 -11.66
C LYS A 88 7.27 16.20 -10.95
N ILE A 89 6.56 16.23 -9.81
CA ILE A 89 6.33 17.44 -9.02
C ILE A 89 7.66 17.96 -8.46
N LEU A 90 8.41 17.07 -7.81
CA LEU A 90 9.66 17.44 -7.14
C LEU A 90 10.73 17.89 -8.14
N LYS A 91 10.86 17.23 -9.30
CA LYS A 91 11.76 17.65 -10.37
C LYS A 91 11.40 19.05 -10.89
N LYS A 92 10.12 19.32 -11.12
CA LYS A 92 9.66 20.66 -11.54
C LYS A 92 10.00 21.72 -10.51
N TYR A 93 9.79 21.46 -9.23
CA TYR A 93 10.13 22.43 -8.19
C TYR A 93 11.63 22.64 -8.03
N ASN A 94 12.40 21.56 -8.00
CA ASN A 94 13.85 21.63 -7.86
C ASN A 94 14.52 22.33 -9.06
N ALA A 95 13.87 22.37 -10.23
CA ALA A 95 14.34 23.14 -11.38
C ALA A 95 14.06 24.67 -11.27
N LEU A 96 13.23 25.13 -10.34
CA LEU A 96 12.96 26.55 -10.14
C LEU A 96 14.15 27.25 -9.45
N SER A 97 14.37 28.52 -9.77
CA SER A 97 15.29 29.40 -9.03
C SER A 97 14.79 29.64 -7.60
N GLU A 98 15.69 30.00 -6.67
CA GLU A 98 15.34 30.22 -5.26
C GLU A 98 14.24 31.29 -5.08
N GLU A 99 14.31 32.38 -5.83
CA GLU A 99 13.29 33.44 -5.85
C GLU A 99 11.93 32.93 -6.34
N LYS A 100 11.91 32.01 -7.31
CA LYS A 100 10.66 31.38 -7.75
C LYS A 100 10.17 30.33 -6.78
N ARG A 101 11.06 29.62 -6.06
CA ARG A 101 10.69 28.61 -5.05
C ARG A 101 10.02 29.21 -3.82
N SER A 102 10.43 30.41 -3.39
CA SER A 102 9.84 31.10 -2.23
C SER A 102 8.40 31.57 -2.50
N VAL A 103 8.08 31.90 -3.76
CA VAL A 103 6.75 32.38 -4.18
C VAL A 103 5.87 31.24 -4.70
N THR A 104 6.46 30.20 -5.27
CA THR A 104 5.73 29.03 -5.78
C THR A 104 5.30 28.15 -4.62
N LYS A 105 4.01 28.15 -4.30
CA LYS A 105 3.40 27.10 -3.49
C LYS A 105 3.44 25.79 -4.28
N LEU A 106 4.54 25.07 -4.14
CA LEU A 106 4.85 23.72 -4.65
C LEU A 106 3.69 22.71 -4.53
N TRP A 107 2.73 23.03 -3.67
CA TRP A 107 1.77 22.14 -3.04
C TRP A 107 0.32 22.38 -3.44
N LYS A 108 0.05 23.22 -4.45
CA LYS A 108 -1.31 23.35 -4.99
C LYS A 108 -1.63 22.14 -5.88
N LYS A 109 -2.85 21.61 -5.72
CA LYS A 109 -3.46 20.44 -6.39
C LYS A 109 -2.80 20.06 -7.72
N VAL A 110 -2.34 18.81 -7.80
CA VAL A 110 -1.68 18.23 -8.96
C VAL A 110 -2.55 17.14 -9.56
N GLN A 111 -2.69 17.15 -10.88
CA GLN A 111 -3.44 16.14 -11.60
C GLN A 111 -2.69 14.80 -11.58
N PHE A 112 -3.27 13.81 -10.93
CA PHE A 112 -2.82 12.43 -10.87
C PHE A 112 -3.13 11.71 -12.19
N GLY A 113 -2.46 10.59 -12.46
CA GLY A 113 -2.55 9.86 -13.74
C GLY A 113 -3.96 9.37 -14.14
N ASN A 114 -4.95 9.44 -13.23
CA ASN A 114 -6.37 9.13 -13.45
C ASN A 114 -7.25 10.39 -13.60
N GLY A 115 -6.68 11.60 -13.64
CA GLY A 115 -7.41 12.88 -13.71
C GLY A 115 -7.79 13.49 -12.36
N GLU A 116 -7.54 12.80 -11.25
CA GLU A 116 -7.84 13.28 -9.89
C GLU A 116 -6.88 14.42 -9.49
N MET A 117 -7.41 15.51 -8.94
CA MET A 117 -6.60 16.64 -8.46
C MET A 117 -6.17 16.40 -7.02
N LEU A 118 -4.98 15.86 -6.83
CA LEU A 118 -4.45 15.52 -5.51
C LEU A 118 -3.61 16.64 -4.91
N ASP A 119 -3.81 16.94 -3.64
CA ASP A 119 -2.87 17.77 -2.90
C ASP A 119 -1.72 16.96 -2.28
N LEU A 120 -0.77 17.66 -1.64
CA LEU A 120 0.37 16.99 -1.01
C LEU A 120 -0.04 16.05 0.12
N ALA A 121 -1.04 16.44 0.92
CA ALA A 121 -1.48 15.63 2.04
C ALA A 121 -2.06 14.31 1.54
N GLU A 122 -2.85 14.36 0.46
CA GLU A 122 -3.38 13.17 -0.19
C GLU A 122 -2.28 12.30 -0.82
N LEU A 123 -1.29 12.90 -1.49
CA LEU A 123 -0.13 12.16 -2.02
C LEU A 123 0.67 11.48 -0.90
N ARG A 124 0.86 12.18 0.22
CA ARG A 124 1.52 11.64 1.41
C ARG A 124 0.74 10.45 1.99
N ILE A 125 -0.58 10.58 2.11
CA ILE A 125 -1.45 9.47 2.55
C ILE A 125 -1.35 8.28 1.59
N LYS A 126 -1.28 8.51 0.27
CA LYS A 126 -1.09 7.44 -0.72
C LYS A 126 0.28 6.74 -0.57
N ILE A 127 1.36 7.47 -0.28
CA ILE A 127 2.69 6.89 0.01
C ILE A 127 2.64 6.07 1.30
N ALA A 128 2.07 6.62 2.37
CA ALA A 128 1.92 5.92 3.64
C ALA A 128 1.08 4.65 3.46
N THR A 129 -0.03 4.72 2.72
CA THR A 129 -0.88 3.56 2.38
C THR A 129 -0.09 2.50 1.61
N SER A 130 0.70 2.91 0.60
CA SER A 130 1.54 1.99 -0.18
C SER A 130 2.59 1.31 0.70
N THR A 131 3.22 2.07 1.61
CA THR A 131 4.18 1.55 2.59
C THR A 131 3.53 0.50 3.50
N SER A 132 2.36 0.81 4.06
CA SER A 132 1.61 -0.11 4.93
C SER A 132 1.16 -1.36 4.18
N ALA A 133 0.67 -1.23 2.95
CA ALA A 133 0.20 -2.36 2.14
C ALA A 133 1.35 -3.32 1.79
N LEU A 134 2.50 -2.79 1.36
CA LEU A 134 3.68 -3.59 1.08
C LEU A 134 4.28 -4.23 2.34
N THR A 135 4.23 -3.52 3.48
CA THR A 135 4.66 -4.08 4.78
C THR A 135 3.75 -5.22 5.21
N LEU A 136 2.43 -5.04 5.12
CA LEU A 136 1.45 -6.10 5.39
C LEU A 136 1.70 -7.30 4.49
N PHE A 137 1.86 -7.09 3.19
CA PHE A 137 2.18 -8.14 2.24
C PHE A 137 3.46 -8.91 2.61
N LEU A 138 4.54 -8.21 2.97
CA LEU A 138 5.79 -8.84 3.45
C LEU A 138 5.59 -9.65 4.74
N ASN A 139 4.74 -9.18 5.67
CA ASN A 139 4.42 -9.92 6.89
C ASN A 139 3.62 -11.19 6.58
N LEU A 140 2.63 -11.09 5.68
CA LEU A 140 1.86 -12.23 5.18
C LEU A 140 2.76 -13.28 4.52
N LEU A 141 3.79 -12.85 3.78
CA LEU A 141 4.80 -13.75 3.26
C LEU A 141 5.66 -14.36 4.36
N SER A 142 6.18 -13.56 5.29
CA SER A 142 7.18 -14.00 6.28
C SER A 142 6.65 -15.03 7.28
N ILE A 143 5.34 -15.02 7.58
CA ILE A 143 4.76 -15.83 8.65
C ILE A 143 4.58 -17.31 8.23
N GLY A 144 4.59 -17.66 6.94
CA GLY A 144 4.56 -19.06 6.48
C GLY A 144 3.32 -19.89 6.87
N SER A 145 2.50 -19.42 7.81
CA SER A 145 1.18 -19.95 8.15
C SER A 145 0.13 -18.94 7.69
N GLN A 146 -0.49 -19.26 6.56
CA GLN A 146 -1.78 -18.69 6.20
C GLN A 146 -2.75 -19.00 7.36
N GLY A 147 -3.35 -17.99 7.95
CA GLY A 147 -4.34 -18.24 8.98
C GLY A 147 -5.59 -18.90 8.38
N LYS A 148 -6.46 -19.43 9.25
CA LYS A 148 -7.58 -20.28 8.84
C LYS A 148 -8.55 -19.54 7.92
N VAL A 149 -8.81 -18.26 8.20
CA VAL A 149 -9.74 -17.45 7.40
C VAL A 149 -9.11 -17.05 6.08
N GLU A 150 -7.82 -16.68 6.08
CA GLU A 150 -7.09 -16.42 4.84
C GLU A 150 -7.09 -17.66 3.92
N SER A 151 -6.90 -18.86 4.49
CA SER A 151 -6.90 -20.14 3.75
C SER A 151 -8.26 -20.43 3.14
N TYR A 152 -9.33 -20.18 3.90
CA TYR A 152 -10.69 -20.30 3.42
C TYR A 152 -10.97 -19.34 2.25
N MET A 153 -10.64 -18.05 2.39
CA MET A 153 -10.90 -17.05 1.35
C MET A 153 -10.17 -17.35 0.04
N GLU A 154 -8.94 -17.87 0.11
CA GLU A 154 -8.21 -18.32 -1.08
C GLU A 154 -8.84 -19.56 -1.72
N SER A 155 -9.23 -20.55 -0.90
CA SER A 155 -9.81 -21.81 -1.41
C SER A 155 -11.16 -21.63 -2.14
N GLN A 156 -11.92 -20.59 -1.80
CA GLN A 156 -13.22 -20.32 -2.42
C GLN A 156 -13.08 -19.62 -3.79
N GLY A 157 -11.94 -19.00 -4.08
CA GLY A 157 -11.69 -18.27 -5.32
C GLY A 157 -12.65 -17.10 -5.57
N GLY A 158 -12.54 -16.50 -6.76
CA GLY A 158 -13.45 -15.45 -7.24
C GLY A 158 -13.58 -14.25 -6.28
N ALA A 159 -14.83 -13.95 -5.89
CA ALA A 159 -15.17 -12.76 -5.12
C ALA A 159 -14.53 -12.71 -3.72
N LEU A 160 -14.34 -13.84 -3.04
CA LEU A 160 -13.71 -13.85 -1.71
C LEU A 160 -12.20 -13.58 -1.79
N LYS A 161 -11.54 -14.05 -2.85
CA LYS A 161 -10.14 -13.73 -3.12
C LYS A 161 -9.94 -12.26 -3.45
N GLU A 162 -10.81 -11.69 -4.28
CA GLU A 162 -10.82 -10.24 -4.54
C GLU A 162 -11.06 -9.44 -3.26
N MET A 163 -12.03 -9.86 -2.45
CA MET A 163 -12.34 -9.23 -1.17
C MET A 163 -11.16 -9.29 -0.20
N ARG A 164 -10.39 -10.39 -0.17
CA ARG A 164 -9.18 -10.48 0.63
C ARG A 164 -8.17 -9.40 0.25
N ARG A 165 -7.90 -9.24 -1.05
CA ARG A 165 -6.98 -8.21 -1.57
C ARG A 165 -7.47 -6.80 -1.21
N SER A 166 -8.76 -6.53 -1.36
CA SER A 166 -9.36 -5.25 -0.96
C SER A 166 -9.28 -5.03 0.54
N LEU A 167 -9.49 -6.05 1.38
CA LEU A 167 -9.36 -5.94 2.83
C LEU A 167 -7.93 -5.62 3.27
N ASN A 168 -6.92 -6.20 2.62
CA ASN A 168 -5.51 -5.85 2.85
C ASN A 168 -5.25 -4.37 2.52
N TRP A 169 -5.74 -3.91 1.38
CA TRP A 169 -5.60 -2.52 0.95
C TRP A 169 -6.33 -1.53 1.88
N ILE A 170 -7.57 -1.84 2.26
CA ILE A 170 -8.38 -1.02 3.17
C ILE A 170 -7.70 -0.95 4.54
N THR A 171 -7.22 -2.08 5.05
CA THR A 171 -6.45 -2.15 6.30
C THR A 171 -5.24 -1.24 6.25
N ALA A 172 -4.45 -1.32 5.19
CA ALA A 172 -3.28 -0.47 4.99
C ALA A 172 -3.65 1.03 4.87
N SER A 173 -4.76 1.35 4.20
CA SER A 173 -5.26 2.72 4.06
C SER A 173 -5.71 3.28 5.39
N MET A 174 -6.42 2.49 6.19
CA MET A 174 -6.82 2.88 7.54
C MET A 174 -5.58 3.12 8.40
N GLN A 175 -4.59 2.23 8.36
CA GLN A 175 -3.32 2.37 9.11
C GLN A 175 -2.58 3.66 8.73
N ALA A 176 -2.54 4.00 7.45
CA ALA A 176 -1.91 5.22 6.96
C ALA A 176 -2.66 6.50 7.36
N LYS A 177 -3.98 6.42 7.59
CA LYS A 177 -4.84 7.55 7.98
C LYS A 177 -4.97 7.71 9.49
N ALA A 178 -4.67 6.69 10.28
CA ALA A 178 -4.70 6.83 11.73
C ALA A 178 -3.68 7.89 12.17
N PRO A 179 -4.00 8.71 13.19
CA PRO A 179 -2.99 9.51 13.86
C PRO A 179 -1.83 8.60 14.21
N ARG A 180 -0.58 9.04 14.00
CA ARG A 180 0.62 8.34 14.47
C ARG A 180 0.59 8.23 16.00
N ALA A 181 -0.27 7.38 16.53
CA ALA A 181 -0.30 6.98 17.92
C ALA A 181 0.74 5.87 18.01
N GLY A 182 1.77 6.11 18.81
CA GLY A 182 2.82 5.15 19.07
C GLY A 182 2.24 3.76 19.36
N GLU A 183 2.88 2.76 18.76
CA GLU A 183 2.94 1.39 19.29
C GLU A 183 1.64 0.55 19.26
N GLY A 184 0.60 0.95 18.52
CA GLY A 184 -0.57 0.10 18.29
C GLY A 184 -0.88 -0.09 16.81
N SER A 185 -0.85 -1.33 16.31
CA SER A 185 -1.51 -1.64 15.05
C SER A 185 -3.00 -1.33 15.23
N ILE A 186 -3.61 -0.62 14.28
CA ILE A 186 -5.08 -0.47 14.19
C ILE A 186 -5.77 -1.79 14.49
N LEU A 187 -5.18 -2.88 14.01
CA LEU A 187 -5.73 -4.22 14.09
C LEU A 187 -5.65 -4.86 15.50
N THR A 188 -4.69 -4.49 16.34
CA THR A 188 -4.57 -5.02 17.72
C THR A 188 -5.53 -4.34 18.70
N THR A 189 -5.96 -3.12 18.38
CA THR A 189 -6.88 -2.33 19.23
C THR A 189 -8.34 -2.77 19.06
N TYR A 190 -8.66 -3.52 18.01
CA TYR A 190 -10.02 -3.89 17.63
C TYR A 190 -10.42 -5.30 18.02
N ALA A 191 -9.96 -5.79 19.18
CA ALA A 191 -10.27 -7.13 19.67
C ALA A 191 -11.76 -7.39 20.01
N GLY A 192 -12.72 -6.69 19.40
CA GLY A 192 -14.16 -6.81 19.62
C GLY A 192 -15.07 -6.22 18.53
N ASP A 193 -16.35 -6.09 18.87
CA ASP A 193 -17.49 -5.69 18.02
C ASP A 193 -17.55 -4.17 17.74
N ASP A 194 -16.41 -3.51 17.47
CA ASP A 194 -16.40 -2.06 17.24
C ASP A 194 -17.16 -1.70 15.94
N LYS A 195 -18.41 -1.29 16.15
CA LYS A 195 -19.39 -1.00 15.11
C LYS A 195 -18.95 0.16 14.20
N ALA A 196 -18.07 1.05 14.65
CA ALA A 196 -17.57 2.15 13.82
C ALA A 196 -16.59 1.64 12.75
N ILE A 197 -15.63 0.80 13.15
CA ILE A 197 -14.65 0.22 12.23
C ILE A 197 -15.30 -0.71 11.22
N TRP A 198 -16.24 -1.55 11.64
CA TRP A 198 -16.95 -2.41 10.70
C TRP A 198 -17.81 -1.62 9.71
N LYS A 199 -18.33 -0.46 10.11
CA LYS A 199 -19.01 0.47 9.18
C LYS A 199 -18.03 1.08 8.17
N ASP A 200 -16.81 1.40 8.59
CA ASP A 200 -15.80 1.97 7.70
C ASP A 200 -15.25 0.92 6.73
N PHE A 201 -14.95 -0.30 7.18
CA PHE A 201 -14.63 -1.42 6.30
C PHE A 201 -15.74 -1.69 5.29
N ARG A 202 -17.01 -1.73 5.73
CA ARG A 202 -18.14 -1.92 4.81
C ARG A 202 -18.24 -0.79 3.79
N ARG A 203 -18.06 0.47 4.21
CA ARG A 203 -18.11 1.64 3.32
C ARG A 203 -17.02 1.57 2.25
N GLU A 204 -15.79 1.26 2.65
CA GLU A 204 -14.67 1.15 1.70
C GLU A 204 -14.84 -0.06 0.77
N LEU A 205 -15.32 -1.22 1.25
CA LEU A 205 -15.62 -2.36 0.37
C LEU A 205 -16.71 -2.03 -0.65
N ILE A 206 -17.75 -1.28 -0.28
CA ILE A 206 -18.75 -0.80 -1.24
C ILE A 206 -18.10 0.13 -2.28
N ARG A 207 -17.15 0.97 -1.86
CA ARG A 207 -16.38 1.86 -2.74
C ARG A 207 -15.50 1.11 -3.73
N GLU A 208 -14.98 -0.05 -3.33
CA GLU A 208 -14.23 -0.99 -4.18
C GLU A 208 -15.14 -1.81 -5.12
N GLY A 209 -16.48 -1.69 -4.99
CA GLY A 209 -17.45 -2.28 -5.91
C GLY A 209 -18.18 -3.52 -5.39
N PHE A 210 -17.97 -3.92 -4.14
CA PHE A 210 -18.70 -5.07 -3.55
C PHE A 210 -20.14 -4.69 -3.20
N SER A 211 -21.11 -5.55 -3.56
CA SER A 211 -22.52 -5.30 -3.24
C SER A 211 -22.82 -5.49 -1.75
N SER A 212 -23.78 -4.72 -1.22
CA SER A 212 -24.18 -4.85 0.19
C SER A 212 -24.66 -6.27 0.55
N GLU A 213 -25.36 -6.93 -0.37
CA GLU A 213 -25.84 -8.31 -0.18
C GLU A 213 -24.69 -9.31 -0.03
N LEU A 214 -23.64 -9.16 -0.83
CA LEU A 214 -22.44 -10.00 -0.75
C LEU A 214 -21.70 -9.77 0.57
N LEU A 215 -21.59 -8.51 0.99
CA LEU A 215 -20.95 -8.15 2.27
C LEU A 215 -21.72 -8.69 3.48
N GLU A 216 -23.05 -8.69 3.43
CA GLU A 216 -23.88 -9.28 4.48
C GLU A 216 -23.72 -10.79 4.54
N ARG A 217 -23.72 -11.46 3.38
CA ARG A 217 -23.50 -12.92 3.30
C ARG A 217 -22.15 -13.33 3.89
N HIS A 218 -21.11 -12.53 3.72
CA HIS A 218 -19.74 -12.85 4.14
C HIS A 218 -19.26 -12.08 5.38
N MET A 219 -20.16 -11.46 6.15
CA MET A 219 -19.79 -10.58 7.26
C MET A 219 -18.86 -11.26 8.29
N GLU A 220 -19.17 -12.49 8.68
CA GLU A 220 -18.35 -13.24 9.65
C GLU A 220 -16.96 -13.60 9.10
N THR A 221 -16.87 -13.92 7.81
CA THR A 221 -15.60 -14.17 7.13
C THR A 221 -14.75 -12.88 7.09
N ILE A 222 -15.37 -11.75 6.75
CA ILE A 222 -14.69 -10.44 6.73
C ILE A 222 -14.15 -10.09 8.11
N LYS A 223 -14.98 -10.19 9.15
CA LYS A 223 -14.58 -9.94 10.54
C LYS A 223 -13.43 -10.86 10.96
N GLY A 224 -13.60 -12.16 10.73
CA GLY A 224 -12.60 -13.17 11.07
C GLY A 224 -11.25 -12.89 10.40
N TYR A 225 -11.25 -12.48 9.14
CA TYR A 225 -10.02 -12.18 8.41
C TYR A 225 -9.30 -10.95 8.97
N VAL A 226 -10.02 -9.85 9.20
CA VAL A 226 -9.43 -8.62 9.77
C VAL A 226 -8.87 -8.86 11.17
N MET A 227 -9.56 -9.66 11.99
CA MET A 227 -9.06 -10.09 13.30
C MET A 227 -7.78 -10.91 13.19
N GLU A 228 -7.74 -11.83 12.23
CA GLU A 228 -6.57 -12.65 11.95
C GLU A 228 -5.37 -11.79 11.52
N LEU A 229 -5.59 -10.75 10.70
CA LEU A 229 -4.55 -9.78 10.34
C LEU A 229 -3.98 -9.04 11.57
N GLY A 230 -4.80 -8.77 12.59
CA GLY A 230 -4.36 -8.10 13.81
C GLY A 230 -3.58 -8.95 14.79
N SER A 231 -3.75 -10.26 14.70
CA SER A 231 -3.02 -11.22 15.55
C SER A 231 -1.62 -11.58 15.04
N ARG A 232 -1.18 -11.00 13.91
CA ARG A 232 0.07 -11.31 13.22
C ARG A 232 1.19 -10.34 13.53
#